data_AF-U1MW54-F1
#
_entry.id   AF-U1MW54-F1
#
_cell.length_a   1.000
_cell.length_b   1.000
_cell.length_c   1.000
_cell.angle_alpha   90.00
_cell.angle_beta   90.00
_cell.angle_gamma   90.00
#
_symmetry.space_group_name_H-M   'P 1'
#
loop_
_entity.id
_entity.type
_entity.pdbx_description
1 polymer ?
#
loop_
_entity_poly.entity_id
_entity_poly.type
_entity_poly.pdbx_seq_one_letter_code
_entity_poly.pdbx_strand_id
1 'polypeptide(L)'
;MAGTTEAFTQALYVDASLVLEGGYERREPTRGATRVDGLRLLYAGAVNGLVGDPETGKTLIATAIAAEGLARGESVLWIDVDHNGPAATLARLRRFGVPKATLTDPALFRLAVPDEQSAVLHVVAEAELWQPALAVVV
;
A
#
# COMPACT_ATOMS: atom_id res chain seq x y z
N MET A 1 5.97 47.01 -10.27
CA MET A 1 5.99 45.97 -11.32
C MET A 1 4.88 44.98 -10.97
N ALA A 2 3.64 45.29 -11.34
CA ALA A 2 2.50 44.41 -11.10
C ALA A 2 2.48 43.37 -12.23
N GLY A 3 2.73 42.11 -11.90
CA GLY A 3 2.66 41.02 -12.84
C GLY A 3 1.22 40.85 -13.34
N THR A 4 1.05 40.89 -14.65
CA THR A 4 -0.18 40.54 -15.34
C THR A 4 -0.58 39.12 -14.93
N THR A 5 -1.59 39.00 -14.08
CA THR A 5 -2.25 37.72 -13.83
C THR A 5 -3.09 37.44 -15.07
N GLU A 6 -2.71 36.44 -15.87
CA GLU A 6 -3.59 35.98 -16.94
C GLU A 6 -4.94 35.58 -16.35
N ALA A 7 -6.01 36.13 -16.91
CA ALA A 7 -7.37 35.81 -16.49
C ALA A 7 -7.67 34.35 -16.81
N PHE A 8 -7.84 33.52 -15.79
CA PHE A 8 -8.30 32.14 -15.95
C PHE A 8 -9.83 32.08 -15.93
N THR A 9 -10.42 31.04 -16.53
CA THR A 9 -11.87 30.82 -16.52
C THR A 9 -12.33 30.34 -15.14
N GLN A 10 -12.67 31.27 -14.23
CA GLN A 10 -13.01 30.99 -12.84
C GLN A 10 -14.00 29.82 -12.64
N ALA A 11 -14.99 29.66 -13.51
CA ALA A 11 -15.99 28.59 -13.41
C ALA A 11 -15.40 27.15 -13.52
N LEU A 12 -14.17 27.00 -14.03
CA LEU A 12 -13.49 25.71 -14.13
C LEU A 12 -12.67 25.37 -12.87
N TYR A 13 -12.48 26.30 -11.95
CA TYR A 13 -11.56 26.16 -10.82
C TYR A 13 -12.30 26.31 -9.50
N VAL A 14 -11.94 25.47 -8.54
CA VAL A 14 -12.46 25.55 -7.17
C VAL A 14 -11.71 26.64 -6.41
N ASP A 15 -12.43 27.41 -5.60
CA ASP A 15 -11.80 28.31 -4.63
C ASP A 15 -11.28 27.49 -3.43
N ALA A 16 -9.95 27.35 -3.36
CA ALA A 16 -9.30 26.58 -2.32
C ALA A 16 -9.52 27.18 -0.92
N SER A 17 -9.68 28.50 -0.77
CA SER A 17 -9.89 29.09 0.57
C SER A 17 -11.25 28.67 1.12
N LEU A 18 -12.29 28.64 0.28
CA LEU A 18 -13.62 28.18 0.68
C LEU A 18 -13.60 26.71 1.16
N VAL A 19 -12.81 25.85 0.52
CA VAL A 19 -12.68 24.44 0.92
C VAL A 19 -11.91 24.31 2.25
N LEU A 20 -10.81 25.05 2.40
CA LEU A 20 -9.98 24.97 3.60
C LEU A 20 -10.65 25.62 4.83
N GLU A 21 -11.43 26.68 4.63
CA GLU A 21 -12.17 27.37 5.68
C GLU A 21 -13.50 26.69 6.03
N GLY A 22 -14.17 26.08 5.05
CA GLY A 22 -15.45 25.40 5.23
C GLY A 22 -15.38 24.08 6.01
N GLY A 23 -14.17 23.54 6.21
CA GLY A 23 -13.94 22.25 6.85
C GLY A 23 -14.33 21.09 5.95
N TYR A 24 -13.47 20.07 5.87
CA TYR A 24 -13.77 18.83 5.15
C TYR A 24 -13.30 17.63 5.95
N GLU A 25 -13.94 16.47 5.72
CA GLU A 25 -13.51 15.22 6.34
C GLU A 25 -12.21 14.75 5.69
N ARG A 26 -11.11 14.85 6.42
CA ARG A 26 -9.81 14.39 5.95
C ARG A 26 -9.66 12.90 6.24
N ARG A 27 -9.50 12.10 5.18
CA ARG A 27 -8.98 10.74 5.34
C ARG A 27 -7.52 10.85 5.74
N GLU A 28 -7.16 10.22 6.86
CA GLU A 28 -5.77 10.17 7.32
C GLU A 28 -5.11 8.86 6.89
N PRO A 29 -3.85 8.88 6.44
CA PRO A 29 -3.13 7.67 6.13
C PRO A 29 -2.72 6.98 7.43
N THR A 30 -3.29 5.80 7.68
CA THR A 30 -3.17 5.08 8.96
C THR A 30 -2.54 3.70 8.80
N ARG A 31 -2.07 3.34 7.61
CA ARG A 31 -1.46 2.03 7.31
C ARG A 31 -0.13 2.14 6.56
N GLY A 32 0.65 1.07 6.60
CA GLY A 32 1.91 0.94 5.87
C GLY A 32 3.09 1.67 6.51
N ALA A 33 4.15 1.84 5.71
CA ALA A 33 5.41 2.43 6.12
C ALA A 33 5.24 3.86 6.65
N THR A 34 6.10 4.24 7.60
CA THR A 34 6.05 5.55 8.27
C THR A 34 7.13 6.47 7.71
N ARG A 35 6.72 7.64 7.26
CA ARG A 35 7.63 8.73 6.89
C ARG A 35 8.38 9.23 8.12
N VAL A 36 9.47 9.94 7.89
CA VAL A 36 10.29 10.55 8.96
C VAL A 36 9.54 11.58 9.82
N ASP A 37 8.42 12.11 9.33
CA ASP A 37 7.53 13.03 10.06
C ASP A 37 6.41 12.30 10.84
N GLY A 38 6.42 10.97 10.87
CA GLY A 38 5.46 10.16 11.61
C GLY A 38 4.16 9.85 10.87
N LEU A 39 3.95 10.43 9.68
CA LEU A 39 2.79 10.12 8.85
C LEU A 39 2.95 8.78 8.14
N ARG A 40 1.87 8.02 8.02
CA ARG A 40 1.89 6.77 7.22
C ARG A 40 1.61 7.08 5.74
N LEU A 41 1.82 6.07 4.90
CA LEU A 41 1.69 6.22 3.45
C LEU A 41 0.36 5.72 2.87
N LEU A 42 -0.32 4.79 3.55
CA LEU A 42 -1.50 4.12 3.01
C LEU A 42 -2.78 4.49 3.76
N TYR A 43 -3.86 4.67 2.99
CA TYR A 43 -5.20 4.87 3.51
C TYR A 43 -5.87 3.51 3.76
N ALA A 44 -6.34 3.30 4.99
CA ALA A 44 -7.08 2.09 5.35
C ALA A 44 -8.40 2.02 4.58
N GLY A 45 -8.80 0.81 4.18
CA GLY A 45 -10.06 0.59 3.44
C GLY A 45 -10.06 1.15 2.01
N ALA A 46 -8.90 1.54 1.48
CA ALA A 46 -8.74 2.04 0.13
C ALA A 46 -7.71 1.23 -0.66
N VAL A 47 -7.84 1.25 -1.97
CA VAL A 47 -6.80 0.77 -2.88
C VAL A 47 -5.75 1.87 -3.03
N ASN A 48 -4.51 1.55 -2.68
CA ASN A 48 -3.39 2.47 -2.78
C ASN A 48 -2.49 2.01 -3.94
N GLY A 49 -2.29 2.87 -4.94
CA GLY A 49 -1.51 2.54 -6.14
C GLY A 49 -0.05 2.97 -6.04
N LEU A 50 0.87 2.05 -6.32
CA LEU A 50 2.28 2.35 -6.59
C LEU A 50 2.54 2.13 -8.08
N VAL A 51 2.72 3.22 -8.84
CA VAL A 51 2.86 3.18 -10.30
C VAL A 51 4.18 3.79 -10.70
N GLY A 52 4.83 3.19 -11.70
CA GLY A 52 6.13 3.62 -12.23
C GLY A 52 6.72 2.52 -13.10
N ASP A 53 7.76 2.87 -13.87
CA ASP A 53 8.44 1.94 -14.78
C ASP A 53 9.03 0.73 -14.04
N PRO A 54 9.32 -0.38 -14.73
CA PRO A 54 10.10 -1.47 -14.16
C PRO A 54 11.36 -0.96 -13.43
N GLU A 55 11.76 -1.66 -12.37
CA GLU A 55 12.99 -1.36 -11.62
C GLU A 55 13.03 0.00 -10.88
N THR A 56 11.94 0.76 -10.86
CA THR A 56 11.81 2.02 -10.09
C THR A 56 11.61 1.83 -8.58
N GLY A 57 11.71 0.59 -8.08
CA GLY A 57 11.65 0.30 -6.65
C GLY A 57 10.24 0.09 -6.06
N LYS A 58 9.19 -0.05 -6.89
CA LYS A 58 7.81 -0.33 -6.42
C LYS A 58 7.75 -1.52 -5.45
N THR A 59 8.30 -2.67 -5.85
CA THR A 59 8.34 -3.88 -5.03
C THR A 59 9.17 -3.67 -3.76
N LEU A 60 10.21 -2.84 -3.78
CA LEU A 60 10.99 -2.49 -2.59
C LEU A 60 10.13 -1.69 -1.59
N ILE A 61 9.40 -0.69 -2.07
CA ILE A 61 8.48 0.12 -1.24
C ILE A 61 7.37 -0.78 -0.68
N ALA A 62 6.75 -1.61 -1.51
CA ALA A 62 5.73 -2.57 -1.08
C ALA A 62 6.26 -3.54 -0.01
N THR A 63 7.52 -4.00 -0.15
CA THR A 63 8.16 -4.85 0.86
C THR A 63 8.40 -4.11 2.17
N ALA A 64 8.87 -2.86 2.12
CA ALA A 64 9.08 -2.04 3.31
C ALA A 64 7.77 -1.80 4.08
N ILE A 65 6.70 -1.47 3.35
CA ILE A 65 5.34 -1.32 3.90
C ILE A 65 4.89 -2.60 4.60
N ALA A 66 5.01 -3.75 3.92
CA ALA A 66 4.62 -5.04 4.49
C ALA A 66 5.44 -5.40 5.74
N ALA A 67 6.76 -5.19 5.67
CA ALA A 67 7.66 -5.48 6.79
C ALA A 67 7.35 -4.62 8.02
N GLU A 68 7.08 -3.33 7.85
CA GLU A 68 6.68 -2.46 8.95
C GLU A 68 5.32 -2.85 9.56
N GLY A 69 4.34 -3.25 8.73
CA GLY A 69 3.05 -3.76 9.22
C GLY A 69 3.25 -5.02 10.07
N LEU A 70 3.99 -6.00 9.55
CA LEU A 70 4.33 -7.24 10.26
C LEU A 70 5.10 -6.97 11.56
N ALA A 71 6.00 -5.99 11.57
CA ALA A 71 6.74 -5.59 12.79
C ALA A 71 5.82 -5.01 13.89
N ARG A 72 4.64 -4.48 13.52
CA ARG A 72 3.59 -4.02 14.45
C ARG A 72 2.60 -5.12 14.82
N GLY A 73 2.79 -6.34 14.32
CA GLY A 73 1.85 -7.45 14.51
C GLY A 73 0.60 -7.37 13.63
N GLU A 74 0.61 -6.53 12.59
CA GLU A 74 -0.46 -6.49 11.60
C GLU A 74 -0.36 -7.70 10.66
N SER A 75 -1.48 -8.25 10.20
CA SER A 75 -1.51 -9.36 9.24
C SER A 75 -1.34 -8.88 7.80
N VAL A 76 -0.53 -9.60 7.01
CA VAL A 76 -0.21 -9.26 5.61
C VAL A 76 -0.50 -10.44 4.69
N LEU A 77 -1.33 -10.20 3.68
CA LEU A 77 -1.46 -11.04 2.49
C LEU A 77 -0.57 -10.50 1.38
N TRP A 78 0.37 -11.30 0.90
CA TRP A 78 1.18 -10.98 -0.27
C TRP A 78 0.74 -11.83 -1.46
N ILE A 79 0.39 -11.21 -2.57
CA ILE A 79 -0.02 -11.87 -3.81
C ILE A 79 1.01 -11.50 -4.89
N ASP A 80 1.76 -12.49 -5.36
CA ASP A 80 2.81 -12.33 -6.36
C ASP A 80 2.29 -12.78 -7.73
N VAL A 81 1.80 -11.82 -8.52
CA VAL A 81 1.36 -11.99 -9.91
C VAL A 81 2.46 -11.60 -10.91
N ASP A 82 3.44 -10.81 -10.47
CA ASP A 82 4.62 -10.40 -11.24
C ASP A 82 5.70 -11.51 -11.33
N HIS A 83 5.43 -12.71 -10.79
CA HIS A 83 6.37 -13.84 -10.82
C HIS A 83 7.74 -13.53 -10.19
N ASN A 84 7.78 -12.73 -9.13
CA ASN A 84 9.01 -12.44 -8.39
C ASN A 84 9.61 -13.71 -7.75
N GLY A 85 8.74 -14.66 -7.40
CA GLY A 85 9.08 -15.96 -6.86
C GLY A 85 9.10 -15.98 -5.33
N PRO A 86 8.57 -17.05 -4.70
CA PRO A 86 8.33 -17.06 -3.26
C PRO A 86 9.61 -16.97 -2.43
N ALA A 87 10.69 -17.62 -2.88
CA ALA A 87 11.97 -17.56 -2.19
C ALA A 87 12.58 -16.14 -2.19
N ALA A 88 12.48 -15.42 -3.31
CA ALA A 88 12.98 -14.05 -3.42
C ALA A 88 12.17 -13.08 -2.55
N THR A 89 10.84 -13.21 -2.56
CA THR A 89 9.93 -12.43 -1.72
C THR A 89 10.21 -12.64 -0.24
N LEU A 90 10.27 -13.89 0.22
CA LEU A 90 10.58 -14.21 1.61
C LEU A 90 11.97 -13.72 2.02
N ALA A 91 12.99 -13.92 1.17
CA ALA A 91 14.34 -13.43 1.43
C ALA A 91 14.38 -11.90 1.56
N ARG A 92 13.61 -11.18 0.74
CA ARG A 92 13.51 -9.72 0.81
C ARG A 92 12.84 -9.27 2.10
N LEU A 93 11.70 -9.84 2.49
CA LEU A 93 11.04 -9.54 3.77
C LEU A 93 11.97 -9.80 4.97
N ARG A 94 12.74 -10.91 4.94
CA ARG A 94 13.75 -11.20 5.96
C ARG A 94 14.86 -10.13 6.01
N ARG A 95 15.30 -9.59 4.87
CA ARG A 95 16.29 -8.49 4.80
C ARG A 95 15.75 -7.17 5.38
N PHE A 96 14.45 -6.95 5.31
CA PHE A 96 13.77 -5.85 6.00
C PHE A 96 13.54 -6.10 7.50
N GLY A 97 14.06 -7.21 8.04
CA GLY A 97 14.04 -7.50 9.48
C GLY A 97 12.84 -8.32 9.96
N VAL A 98 11.96 -8.80 9.07
CA VAL A 98 10.81 -9.60 9.48
C VAL A 98 11.27 -10.95 10.09
N PRO A 99 10.86 -11.31 11.32
CA PRO A 99 11.21 -12.57 11.94
C PRO A 99 10.69 -13.79 11.16
N LYS A 100 11.42 -14.91 11.20
CA LYS A 100 11.01 -16.15 10.54
C LYS A 100 9.68 -16.64 11.11
N ALA A 101 9.54 -16.56 12.44
CA ALA A 101 8.32 -16.93 13.15
C ALA A 101 7.08 -16.21 12.57
N THR A 102 7.19 -14.91 12.32
CA THR A 102 6.13 -14.09 11.70
C THR A 102 5.79 -14.57 10.28
N LEU A 103 6.79 -14.85 9.44
CA LEU A 103 6.55 -15.32 8.06
C LEU A 103 6.04 -16.77 7.98
N THR A 104 6.16 -17.54 9.06
CA THR A 104 5.64 -18.91 9.15
C THR A 104 4.31 -19.00 9.90
N ASP A 105 3.80 -17.89 10.43
CA ASP A 105 2.52 -17.84 11.13
C ASP A 105 1.40 -17.47 10.14
N PRO A 106 0.49 -18.39 9.79
CA PRO A 106 -0.59 -18.13 8.84
C PRO A 106 -1.66 -17.15 9.36
N ALA A 107 -1.65 -16.80 10.65
CA ALA A 107 -2.47 -15.73 11.19
C ALA A 107 -1.88 -14.34 10.90
N LEU A 108 -0.56 -14.25 10.69
CA LEU A 108 0.16 -12.99 10.44
C LEU A 108 0.57 -12.82 8.99
N PHE A 109 0.98 -13.89 8.29
CA PHE A 109 1.51 -13.77 6.93
C PHE A 109 1.03 -14.91 6.05
N ARG A 110 0.57 -14.56 4.84
CA ARG A 110 0.29 -15.52 3.77
C ARG A 110 0.88 -15.00 2.46
N LEU A 111 1.47 -15.89 1.69
CA LEU A 111 2.01 -15.62 0.37
C LEU A 111 1.31 -16.50 -0.65
N ALA A 112 0.61 -15.87 -1.59
CA ALA A 112 0.01 -16.52 -2.74
C ALA A 112 0.84 -16.21 -4.00
N VAL A 113 1.00 -17.22 -4.85
CA VAL A 113 1.66 -17.10 -6.17
C VAL A 113 0.73 -17.70 -7.22
N PRO A 114 -0.45 -17.06 -7.46
CA PRO A 114 -1.42 -17.57 -8.42
C PRO A 114 -0.89 -17.39 -9.85
N ASP A 115 -1.04 -18.42 -10.67
CA ASP A 115 -0.66 -18.45 -12.09
C ASP A 115 -1.84 -18.17 -13.04
N GLU A 116 -3.07 -18.18 -12.52
CA GLU A 116 -4.29 -17.95 -13.27
C GLU A 116 -5.30 -17.05 -12.54
N GLN A 117 -6.23 -16.47 -13.31
CA GLN A 117 -7.24 -15.55 -12.79
C GLN A 117 -8.17 -16.19 -11.75
N SER A 118 -8.58 -17.44 -11.96
CA SER A 118 -9.40 -18.21 -11.01
C SER A 118 -8.72 -18.34 -9.65
N ALA A 119 -7.41 -18.58 -9.63
CA ALA A 119 -6.64 -18.67 -8.41
C ALA A 119 -6.57 -17.32 -7.67
N VAL A 120 -6.40 -16.20 -8.39
CA VAL A 120 -6.45 -14.85 -7.80
C VAL A 120 -7.81 -14.61 -7.13
N LEU A 121 -8.91 -14.93 -7.80
CA LEU A 121 -10.26 -14.75 -7.25
C LEU A 121 -10.51 -15.63 -6.02
N HIS A 122 -9.93 -16.84 -5.98
CA HIS A 122 -10.00 -17.70 -4.80
C HIS A 122 -9.27 -17.07 -3.60
N VAL A 123 -8.07 -16.54 -3.83
CA VAL A 123 -7.29 -15.84 -2.78
C VAL A 123 -8.06 -14.62 -2.25
N VAL A 124 -8.75 -13.88 -3.13
CA VAL A 124 -9.62 -12.76 -2.71
C VAL A 124 -10.77 -13.26 -1.83
N ALA A 125 -11.45 -14.35 -2.20
CA ALA A 125 -12.52 -14.91 -1.38
C ALA A 125 -12.02 -15.39 0.00
N GLU A 126 -10.83 -15.98 0.08
CA GLU A 126 -10.21 -16.33 1.37
C GLU A 126 -9.82 -15.10 2.19
N ALA A 127 -9.39 -14.02 1.53
CA ALA A 127 -9.07 -12.76 2.18
C ALA A 127 -10.31 -12.08 2.78
N GLU A 128 -11.51 -12.27 2.21
CA GLU A 128 -12.75 -11.78 2.82
C GLU A 128 -13.05 -12.46 4.17
N LEU A 129 -12.68 -13.74 4.30
CA LEU A 129 -12.84 -14.50 5.54
C LEU A 129 -11.74 -14.18 6.55
N TRP A 130 -10.48 -14.07 6.10
CA TRP A 130 -9.33 -13.83 6.98
C TRP A 130 -9.19 -12.36 7.40
N GLN A 131 -9.59 -11.42 6.54
CA GLN A 131 -9.50 -9.98 6.74
C GLN A 131 -8.08 -9.51 7.13
N PRO A 132 -7.07 -9.72 6.26
CA PRO A 132 -5.72 -9.22 6.53
C PRO A 132 -5.73 -7.70 6.69
N ALA A 133 -4.89 -7.18 7.60
CA ALA A 133 -4.77 -5.74 7.81
C ALA A 133 -4.19 -5.02 6.57
N LEU A 134 -3.41 -5.73 5.75
CA LEU A 134 -2.87 -5.27 4.48
C LEU A 134 -2.85 -6.41 3.45
N ALA A 135 -3.37 -6.13 2.25
CA ALA A 135 -3.14 -6.95 1.07
C ALA A 135 -2.21 -6.21 0.12
N VAL A 136 -1.16 -6.89 -0.34
CA VAL A 136 -0.19 -6.39 -1.32
C VAL A 136 -0.29 -7.25 -2.57
N VAL A 137 -0.53 -6.61 -3.71
CA VAL A 137 -0.48 -7.24 -5.02
C VAL A 137 0.75 -6.68 -5.74
N VAL A 138 1.68 -7.56 -6.07
CA VAL A 138 2.85 -7.24 -6.89
C VAL A 138 2.79 -8.00 -8.19
#